data_AF-A0A0X3UY43-F1
#
_entry.id   AF-A0A0X3UY43-F1
#
_cell.length_a   1.000
_cell.length_b   1.000
_cell.length_c   1.000
_cell.angle_alpha   90.00
_cell.angle_beta   90.00
_cell.angle_gamma   90.00
#
_symmetry.space_group_name_H-M   'P 1'
#
loop_
_entity.id
_entity.type
_entity.pdbx_description
1 polymer ?
#
loop_
_entity_poly.entity_id
_entity_poly.type
_entity_poly.pdbx_seq_one_letter_code
_entity_poly.pdbx_strand_id
1 'polypeptide(L)'
;MSDEVRLSTEALHKLGTTFEIRAEELSRQLSAFRRRADAEALRDGFGSDEAARPYRELFEEAERALSQLQQRLAEVGGGIKETVANTQAAEDELAEMMRSVK
;
A
#
# COMPACT_ATOMS: atom_id res chain seq x y z
N MET A 1 32.04 1.26 9.59
CA MET A 1 30.79 2.01 9.32
C MET A 1 29.83 1.68 10.44
N SER A 2 29.22 2.70 11.08
CA SER A 2 28.41 2.54 12.30
C SER A 2 27.13 1.75 12.02
N ASP A 3 26.76 0.87 12.96
CA ASP A 3 25.53 0.08 12.94
C ASP A 3 24.25 0.93 12.81
N GLU A 4 24.31 2.23 13.09
CA GLU A 4 23.23 3.21 12.86
C GLU A 4 22.85 3.40 11.38
N VAL A 5 23.75 3.11 10.43
CA VAL A 5 23.48 3.26 8.99
C VAL A 5 22.99 1.95 8.36
N ARG A 6 23.26 0.79 9.00
CA ARG A 6 22.63 -0.48 8.62
C ARG A 6 21.24 -0.53 9.25
N LEU A 7 20.27 0.16 8.63
CA LEU A 7 18.88 -0.29 8.71
C LEU A 7 18.91 -1.79 8.40
N SER A 8 18.54 -2.63 9.37
CA SER A 8 18.64 -4.07 9.15
C SER A 8 17.74 -4.43 7.96
N THR A 9 18.27 -5.20 7.01
CA THR A 9 17.52 -5.69 5.84
C THR A 9 16.19 -6.33 6.26
N GLU A 10 16.18 -6.98 7.43
CA GLU A 10 14.99 -7.52 8.08
C GLU A 10 13.98 -6.43 8.52
N ALA A 11 14.43 -5.33 9.12
CA ALA A 11 13.58 -4.22 9.51
C ALA A 11 12.94 -3.54 8.27
N LEU A 12 13.70 -3.37 7.19
CA LEU A 12 13.18 -2.88 5.92
C LEU A 12 12.17 -3.85 5.31
N HIS A 13 12.45 -5.15 5.32
CA HIS A 13 11.52 -6.17 4.83
C HIS A 13 10.19 -6.14 5.62
N LYS A 14 10.26 -6.04 6.95
CA LYS A 14 9.08 -5.90 7.82
C LYS A 14 8.30 -4.62 7.51
N LEU A 15 9.00 -3.52 7.27
CA LEU A 15 8.38 -2.25 6.91
C LEU A 15 7.64 -2.36 5.56
N GLY A 16 8.29 -2.88 4.52
CA GLY A 16 7.67 -3.08 3.21
C GLY A 16 6.44 -3.99 3.28
N THR A 17 6.53 -5.08 4.04
CA THR A 17 5.38 -5.97 4.30
C THR A 17 4.24 -5.27 5.02
N THR A 18 4.54 -4.38 5.97
CA THR A 18 3.51 -3.60 6.68
C THR A 18 2.74 -2.70 5.72
N PHE A 19 3.43 -2.02 4.80
CA PHE A 19 2.78 -1.19 3.79
C PHE A 19 1.83 -1.97 2.88
N GLU A 20 2.25 -3.16 2.42
CA GLU A 20 1.37 -4.03 1.62
C GLU A 20 0.14 -4.51 2.39
N ILE A 21 0.31 -4.95 3.64
CA ILE A 21 -0.81 -5.37 4.49
C ILE A 21 -1.83 -4.23 4.63
N ARG A 22 -1.35 -2.99 4.84
CA ARG A 22 -2.22 -1.81 4.93
C ARG A 22 -2.89 -1.47 3.60
N ALA A 23 -2.19 -1.63 2.48
CA ALA A 23 -2.78 -1.47 1.15
C ALA A 23 -3.91 -2.49 0.90
N GLU A 24 -3.70 -3.75 1.26
CA GLU A 24 -4.73 -4.80 1.13
C GLU A 24 -5.91 -4.57 2.07
N GLU A 25 -5.66 -4.18 3.31
CA GLU A 25 -6.70 -3.83 4.28
C GLU A 25 -7.55 -2.68 3.76
N LEU A 26 -6.92 -1.63 3.24
CA LEU A 26 -7.62 -0.50 2.63
C LEU A 26 -8.41 -0.93 1.40
N SER A 27 -7.88 -1.83 0.56
CA SER A 27 -8.61 -2.37 -0.61
C SER A 27 -9.88 -3.11 -0.20
N ARG A 28 -9.83 -3.91 0.87
CA ARG A 28 -11.02 -4.58 1.44
C ARG A 28 -12.05 -3.58 1.95
N GLN A 29 -11.60 -2.55 2.68
CA GLN A 29 -12.48 -1.51 3.21
C GLN A 29 -13.09 -0.67 2.08
N LEU A 30 -12.33 -0.32 1.04
CA LEU A 30 -12.80 0.40 -0.13
C LEU A 30 -13.85 -0.39 -0.90
N SER A 31 -13.67 -1.70 -1.03
CA SER A 31 -14.67 -2.58 -1.65
C SER A 31 -15.98 -2.59 -0.87
N ALA A 32 -15.91 -2.60 0.47
CA ALA A 32 -17.09 -2.49 1.32
C ALA A 32 -17.75 -1.10 1.24
N PHE A 33 -16.93 -0.04 1.16
CA PHE A 33 -17.39 1.33 1.00
C PHE A 33 -18.14 1.52 -0.32
N ARG A 34 -17.57 1.09 -1.46
CA ARG A 34 -18.19 1.14 -2.79
C ARG A 34 -19.60 0.52 -2.81
N ARG A 35 -19.76 -0.66 -2.18
CA ARG A 35 -21.07 -1.32 -2.10
C ARG A 35 -22.11 -0.51 -1.35
N ARG A 36 -21.70 0.30 -0.37
CA ARG A 36 -22.59 1.16 0.43
C ARG A 36 -22.80 2.53 -0.18
N ALA A 37 -21.84 2.99 -0.98
CA ALA A 37 -21.87 4.24 -1.73
C ALA A 37 -22.48 4.09 -3.13
N ASP A 38 -22.92 2.88 -3.50
CA ASP A 38 -23.59 2.63 -4.77
C ASP A 38 -24.86 3.49 -4.91
N ALA A 39 -25.16 3.94 -6.13
CA ALA A 39 -26.26 4.85 -6.38
C ALA A 39 -27.62 4.32 -5.89
N GLU A 40 -27.87 3.01 -6.02
CA GLU A 40 -29.09 2.39 -5.52
C GLU A 40 -29.10 2.32 -3.99
N ALA A 41 -27.99 1.92 -3.38
CA ALA A 41 -27.86 1.87 -1.91
C ALA A 41 -28.03 3.26 -1.28
N LEU A 42 -27.51 4.30 -1.92
CA LEU A 42 -27.69 5.69 -1.49
C LEU A 42 -29.15 6.14 -1.64
N ARG A 43 -29.77 5.90 -2.80
CA ARG A 43 -31.17 6.24 -3.03
C ARG A 43 -32.08 5.55 -2.01
N ASP A 44 -31.84 4.26 -1.76
CA ASP A 44 -32.63 3.47 -0.82
C ASP A 44 -32.44 3.95 0.63
N GLY A 45 -31.23 4.39 0.99
CA GLY A 45 -30.94 4.96 2.32
C GLY A 45 -31.48 6.38 2.53
N PHE A 46 -31.44 7.23 1.49
CA PHE A 46 -31.90 8.62 1.55
C PHE A 46 -33.39 8.80 1.17
N GLY A 47 -34.02 7.78 0.59
CA GLY A 47 -35.43 7.77 0.21
C GLY A 47 -35.75 8.48 -1.12
N SER A 48 -34.81 9.23 -1.70
CA SER A 48 -34.93 9.79 -3.05
C SER A 48 -33.58 10.07 -3.69
N ASP A 49 -33.56 10.18 -5.02
CA ASP A 49 -32.38 10.54 -5.78
C ASP A 49 -31.97 12.01 -5.53
N GLU A 50 -32.93 12.93 -5.39
CA GLU A 50 -32.61 14.32 -5.04
C GLU A 50 -31.90 14.44 -3.68
N ALA A 51 -32.31 13.65 -2.69
CA ALA A 51 -31.70 13.65 -1.36
C ALA A 51 -30.31 12.99 -1.35
N ALA A 52 -30.09 11.97 -2.18
CA ALA A 52 -28.82 11.26 -2.29
C ALA A 52 -27.75 12.02 -3.12
N ARG A 53 -28.18 12.88 -4.05
CA ARG A 53 -27.30 13.57 -5.02
C ARG A 53 -26.06 14.26 -4.42
N PRO A 54 -26.15 15.10 -3.38
CA PRO A 54 -24.96 15.77 -2.83
C PRO A 54 -23.98 14.80 -2.16
N TYR A 55 -24.47 13.67 -1.65
CA TYR A 55 -23.63 12.67 -1.01
C TYR A 55 -22.91 11.78 -2.03
N ARG A 56 -23.51 11.57 -3.21
CA ARG A 56 -22.91 10.78 -4.30
C ARG A 56 -21.56 11.36 -4.72
N GLU A 57 -21.51 12.67 -5.00
CA GLU A 57 -20.26 13.36 -5.40
C GLU A 57 -19.19 13.28 -4.29
N LEU A 58 -19.60 13.47 -3.03
CA LEU A 58 -18.71 13.35 -1.87
C LEU A 58 -18.13 11.93 -1.75
N PHE A 59 -18.96 10.90 -1.92
CA PHE A 59 -18.51 9.52 -1.84
C PHE A 59 -17.61 9.12 -3.00
N GLU A 60 -17.86 9.63 -4.21
CA GLU A 60 -16.97 9.45 -5.37
C GLU A 60 -15.60 10.11 -5.15
N GLU A 61 -15.56 11.30 -4.55
CA GLU A 61 -14.29 11.94 -4.19
C GLU A 61 -13.53 11.15 -3.12
N ALA A 62 -14.21 10.71 -2.06
CA ALA A 62 -13.64 9.86 -1.03
C ALA A 62 -13.09 8.55 -1.62
N GLU A 63 -13.84 7.90 -2.50
CA GLU A 63 -13.41 6.68 -3.18
C GLU A 63 -12.13 6.89 -3.98
N ARG A 64 -12.04 7.99 -4.73
CA ARG A 64 -10.85 8.36 -5.50
C ARG A 64 -9.64 8.58 -4.60
N ALA A 65 -9.81 9.35 -3.53
CA ALA A 65 -8.72 9.62 -2.58
C ALA A 65 -8.22 8.32 -1.90
N LEU A 66 -9.13 7.45 -1.47
CA LEU A 66 -8.79 6.17 -0.83
C LEU A 66 -8.13 5.20 -1.82
N SER A 67 -8.57 5.18 -3.09
CA SER A 67 -7.93 4.39 -4.15
C SER A 67 -6.48 4.84 -4.39
N GLN A 68 -6.25 6.15 -4.45
CA GLN A 68 -4.90 6.70 -4.61
C GLN A 68 -4.02 6.35 -3.40
N LEU A 69 -4.55 6.47 -2.18
CA LEU A 69 -3.82 6.08 -0.98
C LEU A 69 -3.45 4.58 -1.00
N GLN A 70 -4.38 3.71 -1.39
CA GLN A 70 -4.14 2.27 -1.51
C GLN A 70 -3.00 1.97 -2.50
N GLN A 71 -3.01 2.63 -3.66
CA GLN A 71 -1.95 2.49 -4.64
C GLN A 71 -0.59 2.96 -4.09
N ARG A 72 -0.54 4.11 -3.42
CA ARG A 72 0.70 4.63 -2.83
C ARG A 72 1.27 3.71 -1.76
N LEU A 73 0.43 3.12 -0.91
CA LEU A 73 0.87 2.15 0.09
C LEU A 73 1.50 0.92 -0.58
N ALA A 74 0.88 0.41 -1.65
CA ALA A 74 1.42 -0.72 -2.41
C ALA A 74 2.76 -0.38 -3.10
N GLU A 75 2.85 0.80 -3.72
CA GLU A 75 4.08 1.29 -4.36
C GLU A 75 5.25 1.40 -3.36
N VAL A 76 4.99 1.99 -2.18
CA VAL A 76 6.00 2.10 -1.13
C VAL A 76 6.43 0.73 -0.61
N GLY A 77 5.48 -0.17 -0.36
CA GLY A 77 5.77 -1.54 0.07
C GLY A 77 6.66 -2.30 -0.93
N GLY A 78 6.30 -2.22 -2.22
CA GLY A 78 7.06 -2.83 -3.30
C GLY A 78 8.47 -2.25 -3.44
N GLY A 79 8.62 -0.93 -3.45
CA GLY A 79 9.93 -0.28 -3.58
C GLY A 79 10.89 -0.60 -2.42
N ILE A 80 10.37 -0.74 -1.19
CA ILE A 80 11.17 -1.15 -0.04
C ILE A 80 11.65 -2.60 -0.21
N LYS A 81 10.78 -3.51 -0.65
CA LYS A 81 11.16 -4.91 -0.88
C LYS A 81 12.15 -5.07 -2.01
N GLU A 82 12.00 -4.32 -3.09
CA GLU A 82 12.97 -4.28 -4.19
C GLU A 82 14.33 -3.80 -3.69
N THR A 83 14.36 -2.73 -2.87
CA THR A 83 15.60 -2.23 -2.25
C THR A 83 16.26 -3.31 -1.38
N VAL A 84 15.48 -4.04 -0.58
CA VAL A 84 15.96 -5.16 0.24
C VAL A 84 16.56 -6.28 -0.62
N ALA A 85 15.86 -6.68 -1.68
CA ALA A 85 16.32 -7.73 -2.58
C ALA A 85 17.63 -7.35 -3.28
N ASN A 86 17.71 -6.12 -3.79
CA ASN A 86 18.90 -5.59 -4.45
C ASN A 86 20.09 -5.48 -3.49
N THR A 87 19.83 -5.07 -2.24
CA THR A 87 20.86 -4.98 -1.20
C THR A 87 21.41 -6.37 -0.86
N GLN A 88 20.54 -7.36 -0.68
CA GLN A 88 20.95 -8.73 -0.39
C GLN A 88 21.77 -9.35 -1.53
N ALA A 89 21.33 -9.17 -2.78
CA ALA A 89 22.05 -9.64 -3.96
C ALA A 89 23.46 -9.03 -4.05
N ALA A 90 23.58 -7.72 -3.80
CA ALA A 90 24.88 -7.05 -3.78
C ALA A 90 25.80 -7.55 -2.65
N GLU A 91 25.24 -7.80 -1.45
CA GLU A 91 26.01 -8.38 -0.34
C GLU A 91 26.48 -9.81 -0.65
N ASP A 92 25.66 -10.63 -1.31
CA ASP A 92 26.00 -11.99 -1.70
C ASP A 92 27.11 -12.02 -2.77
N GLU A 93 27.02 -11.15 -3.79
CA GLU A 93 28.07 -10.98 -4.82
C GLU A 93 29.41 -10.54 -4.21
N LEU A 94 29.38 -9.57 -3.28
CA LEU A 94 30.58 -9.12 -2.55
C LEU A 94 31.20 -10.27 -1.74
N ALA A 95 30.37 -11.07 -1.07
CA ALA A 95 30.83 -12.21 -0.29
C ALA A 95 31.46 -13.30 -1.17
N GLU A 96 30.90 -13.56 -2.35
CA GLU A 96 31.49 -14.49 -3.32
C GLU A 96 32.84 -14.00 -3.86
N MET A 97 32.95 -12.72 -4.24
CA MET A 97 34.22 -12.13 -4.66
C MET A 97 35.29 -12.21 -3.56
N MET A 98 34.92 -11.99 -2.29
CA MET A 98 35.86 -12.11 -1.18
C MET A 98 36.34 -13.55 -0.95
N ARG A 99 35.49 -14.55 -1.21
CA ARG A 99 35.87 -15.97 -1.11
C ARG A 99 36.77 -16.41 -2.26
N SER A 100 36.60 -15.86 -3.46
CA SER A 100 37.39 -16.24 -4.64
C SER A 100 38.79 -15.61 -4.68
N VAL A 101 39.04 -14.56 -3.89
CA VAL A 101 40.35 -13.90 -3.74
C VAL A 101 41.23 -14.56 -2.67
N LYS A 102 40.69 -15.51 -1.90
CA LYS A 102 41.41 -16.29 -0.88
C LYS A 102 41.85 -17.65 -1.41
#